data_AF-A0A357KQQ6-F1
#
_entry.id   AF-A0A357KQQ6-F1
#
_cell.length_a   1.000
_cell.length_b   1.000
_cell.length_c   1.000
_cell.angle_alpha   90.00
_cell.angle_beta   90.00
_cell.angle_gamma   90.00
#
_symmetry.space_group_name_H-M   'P 1'
#
loop_
_entity.id
_entity.type
_entity.pdbx_description
1 polymer ?
#
loop_
_entity_poly.entity_id
_entity_poly.type
_entity_poly.pdbx_seq_one_letter_code
_entity_poly.pdbx_strand_id
1 'polypeptide(L)'
;DGIHPKDLLNIDRQKKALLTNTVKFLSDLPANHALLWGSRGTGKSSLIKSLLQEFSEDGLRLIEVDKKDLINLSDIIQPLYERKEKYILFSDDLSFEADDPGYKSLKATLDGSIEKTPTNVLIYATSNRRHLMPESMRDNYDSKHVDGELHHSDAVEEKISLSERFGLWLSFQPFTQEQYLDIVNYWLDQASMQSDNEEKLREEAL
;
A
#
# COMPACT_ATOMS: atom_id res chain seq x y z
N ASP A 1 -17.17 -3.92 -15.23
CA ASP A 1 -16.37 -5.01 -14.65
C ASP A 1 -15.24 -4.45 -13.83
N GLY A 2 -15.35 -4.56 -12.51
CA GLY A 2 -14.35 -4.10 -11.55
C GLY A 2 -13.97 -5.25 -10.63
N ILE A 3 -12.75 -5.24 -10.11
CA ILE A 3 -12.30 -6.24 -9.13
C ILE A 3 -13.01 -5.93 -7.80
N HIS A 4 -13.71 -6.91 -7.25
CA HIS A 4 -14.28 -6.82 -5.90
C HIS A 4 -13.30 -7.39 -4.87
N PRO A 5 -13.36 -6.94 -3.60
CA PRO A 5 -12.53 -7.52 -2.54
C PRO A 5 -12.72 -9.04 -2.38
N LYS A 6 -13.91 -9.56 -2.68
CA LYS A 6 -14.21 -11.00 -2.63
C LYS A 6 -13.41 -11.81 -3.67
N ASP A 7 -12.99 -11.18 -4.76
CA ASP A 7 -12.27 -11.83 -5.87
C ASP A 7 -10.77 -11.99 -5.57
N LEU A 8 -10.30 -11.44 -4.44
CA LEU A 8 -8.91 -11.50 -4.01
C LEU A 8 -8.74 -12.56 -2.94
N LEU A 9 -8.26 -13.74 -3.34
CA LEU A 9 -8.10 -14.89 -2.46
C LEU A 9 -6.81 -14.84 -1.64
N ASN A 10 -6.75 -15.64 -0.57
CA ASN A 10 -5.56 -15.90 0.22
C ASN A 10 -4.97 -14.67 0.95
N ILE A 11 -5.74 -13.59 1.07
CA ILE A 11 -5.37 -12.32 1.73
C ILE A 11 -6.44 -11.80 2.70
N ASP A 12 -7.23 -12.69 3.31
CA ASP A 12 -8.42 -12.31 4.11
C ASP A 12 -8.10 -11.41 5.29
N ARG A 13 -6.95 -11.61 5.94
CA ARG A 13 -6.51 -10.75 7.04
C ARG A 13 -6.26 -9.32 6.57
N GLN A 14 -5.57 -9.16 5.44
CA GLN A 14 -5.24 -7.87 4.84
C GLN A 14 -6.50 -7.17 4.34
N LYS A 15 -7.39 -7.91 3.65
CA LYS A 15 -8.72 -7.42 3.24
C LYS A 15 -9.50 -6.87 4.43
N LYS A 16 -9.68 -7.68 5.46
CA LYS A 16 -10.45 -7.30 6.65
C LYS A 16 -9.90 -6.04 7.31
N ALA A 17 -8.58 -5.96 7.47
CA ALA A 17 -7.94 -4.81 8.10
C ALA A 17 -8.11 -3.54 7.27
N LEU A 18 -7.89 -3.60 5.96
CA LEU A 18 -8.03 -2.45 5.08
C LEU A 18 -9.50 -1.99 4.98
N LEU A 19 -10.44 -2.91 4.75
CA LEU A 19 -11.87 -2.62 4.71
C LEU A 19 -12.36 -1.97 6.01
N THR A 20 -11.96 -2.53 7.17
CA THR A 20 -12.33 -1.95 8.48
C THR A 20 -11.80 -0.53 8.64
N ASN A 21 -10.57 -0.28 8.20
CA ASN A 21 -9.96 1.06 8.25
C ASN A 21 -10.70 2.05 7.33
N THR A 22 -11.07 1.63 6.12
CA THR A 22 -11.84 2.44 5.17
C THR A 22 -13.27 2.73 5.65
N VAL A 23 -13.95 1.75 6.25
CA VAL A 23 -15.28 1.96 6.85
C VAL A 23 -15.23 2.97 7.99
N LYS A 24 -14.20 2.90 8.85
CA LYS A 24 -13.98 3.90 9.91
C LYS A 24 -13.79 5.29 9.30
N PHE A 25 -12.96 5.41 8.28
CA PHE A 25 -12.71 6.67 7.59
C PHE A 25 -13.98 7.29 6.98
N LEU A 26 -14.82 6.47 6.34
CA LEU A 26 -16.11 6.88 5.80
C LEU A 26 -17.09 7.32 6.88
N SER A 27 -16.96 6.77 8.08
CA SER A 27 -17.79 7.09 9.24
C SER A 27 -17.25 8.22 10.11
N ASP A 28 -16.28 9.01 9.62
CA ASP A 28 -15.60 10.07 10.38
C ASP A 28 -14.92 9.58 11.68
N LEU A 29 -14.60 8.28 11.76
CA LEU A 29 -13.88 7.67 12.87
C LEU A 29 -12.37 7.67 12.61
N PRO A 30 -11.54 7.59 13.67
CA PRO A 30 -10.09 7.48 13.51
C PRO A 30 -9.70 6.31 12.60
N ALA A 31 -8.95 6.63 11.56
CA ALA A 31 -8.45 5.72 10.54
C ALA A 31 -7.01 6.09 10.16
N ASN A 32 -6.26 5.10 9.71
CA ASN A 32 -4.82 5.24 9.49
C ASN A 32 -4.50 5.33 8.00
N HIS A 33 -3.42 6.04 7.68
CA HIS A 33 -2.69 5.83 6.43
C HIS A 33 -2.23 4.37 6.34
N ALA A 34 -2.28 3.79 5.15
CA ALA A 34 -2.01 2.37 4.95
C ALA A 34 -0.84 2.12 4.00
N LEU A 35 0.06 1.22 4.39
CA LEU A 35 1.14 0.72 3.54
C LEU A 35 0.98 -0.79 3.35
N LEU A 36 0.74 -1.21 2.12
CA LEU A 36 0.66 -2.61 1.72
C LEU A 36 2.00 -3.00 1.08
N TRP A 37 2.75 -3.90 1.69
CA TRP A 37 4.08 -4.24 1.20
C TRP A 37 4.28 -5.74 1.01
N GLY A 38 5.20 -6.11 0.13
CA GLY A 38 5.59 -7.50 -0.09
C GLY A 38 5.58 -7.88 -1.56
N SER A 39 5.46 -9.17 -1.85
CA SER A 39 5.74 -9.71 -3.20
C SER A 39 4.84 -9.15 -4.29
N ARG A 40 5.38 -9.01 -5.50
CA ARG A 40 4.62 -8.68 -6.72
C ARG A 40 3.56 -9.74 -7.00
N GLY A 41 2.45 -9.35 -7.64
CA GLY A 41 1.37 -10.27 -8.01
C GLY A 41 0.47 -10.76 -6.87
N THR A 42 0.65 -10.26 -5.64
CA THR A 42 -0.14 -10.67 -4.46
C THR A 42 -1.45 -9.88 -4.28
N GLY A 43 -1.82 -9.04 -5.24
CA GLY A 43 -3.10 -8.31 -5.22
C GLY A 43 -3.12 -7.01 -4.39
N LYS A 44 -1.95 -6.46 -3.99
CA LYS A 44 -1.87 -5.21 -3.20
C LYS A 44 -2.61 -4.03 -3.84
N SER A 45 -2.29 -3.72 -5.09
CA SER A 45 -2.87 -2.59 -5.83
C SER A 45 -4.34 -2.87 -6.16
N SER A 46 -4.66 -4.12 -6.53
CA SER A 46 -6.03 -4.57 -6.77
C SER A 46 -6.91 -4.43 -5.53
N LEU A 47 -6.37 -4.70 -4.33
CA LEU A 47 -7.11 -4.54 -3.07
C LEU A 47 -7.44 -3.08 -2.77
N ILE A 48 -6.52 -2.15 -3.05
CA ILE A 48 -6.82 -0.72 -2.86
C ILE A 48 -7.83 -0.25 -3.91
N LYS A 49 -7.66 -0.65 -5.17
CA LYS A 49 -8.56 -0.29 -6.27
C LYS A 49 -9.97 -0.86 -6.08
N SER A 50 -10.11 -2.04 -5.47
CA SER A 50 -11.41 -2.64 -5.18
C SER A 50 -12.22 -1.88 -4.13
N LEU A 51 -11.59 -1.06 -3.29
CA LEU A 51 -12.30 -0.18 -2.34
C LEU A 51 -13.21 0.82 -3.05
N LEU A 52 -12.80 1.32 -4.22
CA LEU A 52 -13.64 2.23 -5.01
C LEU A 52 -14.90 1.53 -5.49
N GLN A 53 -14.78 0.28 -5.92
CA GLN A 53 -15.93 -0.52 -6.33
C GLN A 53 -16.87 -0.80 -5.14
N GLU A 54 -16.32 -1.03 -3.95
CA GLU A 54 -17.08 -1.34 -2.75
C GLU A 54 -17.79 -0.11 -2.15
N PHE A 55 -17.15 1.06 -2.14
CA PHE A 55 -17.60 2.21 -1.34
C PHE A 55 -17.81 3.51 -2.16
N SER A 56 -17.84 3.45 -3.49
CA SER A 56 -18.08 4.65 -4.32
C SER A 56 -19.43 5.31 -4.03
N GLU A 57 -20.46 4.51 -3.75
CA GLU A 57 -21.81 4.96 -3.38
C GLU A 57 -21.84 5.61 -1.98
N ASP A 58 -20.94 5.20 -1.09
CA ASP A 58 -20.76 5.79 0.25
C ASP A 58 -19.93 7.09 0.25
N GLY A 59 -19.58 7.60 -0.94
CA GLY A 59 -18.83 8.84 -1.10
C GLY A 59 -17.31 8.69 -1.08
N LEU A 60 -16.79 7.46 -1.19
CA LEU A 60 -15.36 7.24 -1.38
C LEU A 60 -14.91 7.66 -2.79
N ARG A 61 -13.77 8.34 -2.87
CA ARG A 61 -13.07 8.68 -4.11
C ARG A 61 -11.63 8.22 -4.01
N LEU A 62 -11.10 7.69 -5.10
CA LEU A 62 -9.72 7.22 -5.21
C LEU A 62 -8.99 8.12 -6.21
N ILE A 63 -7.86 8.68 -5.81
CA ILE A 63 -6.98 9.48 -6.67
C ILE A 63 -5.64 8.76 -6.71
N GLU A 64 -5.27 8.25 -7.88
CA GLU A 64 -3.96 7.65 -8.10
C GLU A 64 -2.94 8.77 -8.35
N VAL A 65 -1.85 8.76 -7.58
CA VAL A 65 -0.77 9.75 -7.62
C VAL A 65 0.52 9.03 -7.96
N ASP A 66 1.07 9.33 -9.13
CA ASP A 66 2.37 8.82 -9.54
C ASP A 66 3.45 9.26 -8.55
N LYS A 67 4.46 8.42 -8.37
CA LYS A 67 5.60 8.71 -7.47
C LYS A 67 6.22 10.09 -7.74
N LYS A 68 6.41 10.46 -9.01
CA LYS A 68 7.00 11.74 -9.43
C LYS A 68 6.17 12.96 -9.01
N ASP A 69 4.85 12.78 -8.86
CA ASP A 69 3.91 13.85 -8.56
C ASP A 69 3.68 14.03 -7.05
N LEU A 70 4.26 13.15 -6.23
CA LEU A 70 4.24 13.28 -4.76
C LEU A 70 4.92 14.56 -4.25
N ILE A 71 5.82 15.16 -5.04
CA ILE A 71 6.37 16.49 -4.71
C ILE A 71 5.28 17.57 -4.64
N ASN A 72 4.19 17.40 -5.39
CA ASN A 72 3.05 18.33 -5.46
C ASN A 72 1.87 17.89 -4.58
N LEU A 73 2.12 17.02 -3.58
CA LEU A 73 1.06 16.43 -2.76
C LEU A 73 0.19 17.50 -2.05
N SER A 74 0.80 18.59 -1.57
CA SER A 74 0.06 19.72 -0.99
C SER A 74 -0.93 20.34 -1.99
N ASP A 75 -0.49 20.59 -3.24
CA ASP A 75 -1.34 21.17 -4.28
C ASP A 75 -2.48 20.22 -4.69
N ILE A 76 -2.23 18.90 -4.64
CA ILE A 76 -3.25 17.86 -4.89
C ILE A 76 -4.29 17.84 -3.76
N ILE A 77 -3.86 18.00 -2.50
CA ILE A 77 -4.72 17.92 -1.31
C ILE A 77 -5.55 19.20 -1.12
N GLN A 78 -4.98 20.37 -1.42
CA GLN A 78 -5.61 21.67 -1.19
C GLN A 78 -7.07 21.78 -1.69
N PRO A 79 -7.41 21.38 -2.93
CA PRO A 79 -8.80 21.45 -3.41
C PRO A 79 -9.76 20.46 -2.74
N LEU A 80 -9.25 19.50 -1.96
CA LEU A 80 -10.06 18.46 -1.31
C LEU A 80 -10.64 18.92 0.04
N TYR A 81 -10.09 19.97 0.67
CA TYR A 81 -10.56 20.46 1.98
C TYR A 81 -12.04 20.86 1.99
N GLU A 82 -12.53 21.43 0.88
CA GLU A 82 -13.91 21.94 0.79
C GLU A 82 -14.91 20.87 0.32
N ARG A 83 -14.44 19.65 0.05
CA ARG A 83 -15.22 18.55 -0.51
C ARG A 83 -15.81 17.68 0.59
N LYS A 84 -17.03 17.18 0.35
CA LYS A 84 -17.75 16.31 1.30
C LYS A 84 -17.33 14.85 1.18
N GLU A 85 -16.83 14.47 0.01
CA GLU A 85 -16.36 13.12 -0.27
C GLU A 85 -15.12 12.77 0.57
N LYS A 86 -14.88 11.47 0.71
CA LYS A 86 -13.71 10.89 1.38
C LYS A 86 -12.71 10.43 0.33
N TYR A 87 -11.48 10.91 0.40
CA TYR A 87 -10.46 10.67 -0.61
C TYR A 87 -9.38 9.73 -0.08
N ILE A 88 -9.10 8.67 -0.83
CA ILE A 88 -7.85 7.91 -0.71
C ILE A 88 -6.91 8.40 -1.81
N LEU A 89 -5.79 9.00 -1.41
CA LEU A 89 -4.66 9.22 -2.30
C LEU A 89 -3.85 7.93 -2.36
N PHE A 90 -3.75 7.35 -3.54
CA PHE A 90 -3.11 6.06 -3.76
C PHE A 90 -1.82 6.20 -4.57
N SER A 91 -0.70 5.68 -4.07
CA SER A 91 0.55 5.59 -4.85
C SER A 91 1.01 4.13 -4.96
N ASP A 92 1.16 3.63 -6.18
CA ASP A 92 1.52 2.24 -6.46
C ASP A 92 3.05 2.05 -6.59
N ASP A 93 3.54 0.87 -6.19
CA ASP A 93 4.95 0.47 -6.21
C ASP A 93 5.92 1.55 -5.66
N LEU A 94 5.57 2.11 -4.51
CA LEU A 94 6.31 3.19 -3.89
C LEU A 94 7.69 2.71 -3.40
N SER A 95 8.73 3.38 -3.88
CA SER A 95 10.10 3.27 -3.42
C SER A 95 10.85 4.55 -3.76
N PHE A 96 11.71 5.04 -2.87
CA PHE A 96 12.41 6.32 -3.01
C PHE A 96 13.92 6.13 -3.04
N GLU A 97 14.61 7.05 -3.70
CA GLU A 97 16.05 7.25 -3.51
C GLU A 97 16.30 8.24 -2.37
N ALA A 98 17.54 8.33 -1.88
CA ALA A 98 17.87 9.11 -0.68
C ALA A 98 17.55 10.62 -0.78
N ASP A 99 17.60 11.16 -1.99
CA ASP A 99 17.41 12.58 -2.31
C ASP A 99 16.08 12.88 -3.00
N ASP A 100 15.16 11.90 -3.05
CA ASP A 100 13.88 12.05 -3.74
C ASP A 100 13.01 13.14 -3.06
N PRO A 101 12.66 14.23 -3.75
CA PRO A 101 11.86 15.29 -3.14
C PRO A 101 10.44 14.83 -2.79
N GLY A 102 9.91 13.82 -3.47
CA GLY A 102 8.60 13.24 -3.16
C GLY A 102 8.56 12.59 -1.78
N TYR A 103 9.69 12.05 -1.31
CA TYR A 103 9.81 11.50 0.04
C TYR A 103 9.57 12.56 1.12
N LYS A 104 10.18 13.74 0.98
CA LYS A 104 10.06 14.82 1.97
C LYS A 104 8.63 15.34 2.07
N SER A 105 7.99 15.50 0.92
CA SER A 105 6.58 15.91 0.82
C SER A 105 5.66 14.90 1.51
N LEU A 106 5.79 13.62 1.14
CA LEU A 106 5.00 12.54 1.75
C LEU A 106 5.20 12.44 3.26
N LYS A 107 6.45 12.47 3.74
CA LYS A 107 6.79 12.44 5.16
C LYS A 107 6.07 13.55 5.92
N ALA A 108 6.17 14.76 5.42
CA ALA A 108 5.58 15.92 6.07
C ALA A 108 4.04 15.87 6.10
N THR A 109 3.40 15.34 5.06
CA THR A 109 1.94 15.13 5.06
C THR A 109 1.51 14.06 6.06
N LEU A 110 2.27 12.96 6.19
CA LEU A 110 1.99 11.91 7.17
C LEU A 110 2.24 12.38 8.61
N ASP A 111 3.22 13.26 8.82
CA ASP A 111 3.50 13.90 10.12
C ASP A 111 2.51 15.01 10.49
N GLY A 112 1.74 15.51 9.51
CA GLY A 112 0.85 16.66 9.66
C GLY A 112 1.61 17.97 9.95
N SER A 113 2.86 18.08 9.48
CA SER A 113 3.80 19.15 9.86
C SER A 113 3.78 20.38 8.94
N ILE A 114 3.33 20.23 7.69
CA ILE A 114 3.30 21.34 6.71
C ILE A 114 1.94 22.07 6.73
N GLU A 115 0.84 21.31 6.70
CA GLU A 115 -0.53 21.80 6.87
C GLU A 115 -1.34 20.68 7.54
N LYS A 116 -2.44 21.01 8.24
CA LYS A 116 -3.32 19.97 8.81
C LYS A 116 -3.94 19.17 7.67
N THR A 117 -3.37 18.02 7.32
CA THR A 117 -3.95 17.08 6.34
C THR A 117 -5.46 16.98 6.61
N PRO A 118 -6.31 17.20 5.59
CA PRO A 118 -7.73 17.32 5.82
C PRO A 118 -8.28 15.99 6.32
N THR A 119 -9.27 16.05 7.20
CA THR A 119 -9.86 14.87 7.84
C THR A 119 -10.62 13.96 6.86
N ASN A 120 -10.78 14.41 5.61
CA ASN A 120 -11.37 13.65 4.51
C ASN A 120 -10.32 13.09 3.53
N VAL A 121 -9.03 13.05 3.89
CA VAL A 121 -7.97 12.43 3.06
C VAL A 121 -7.20 11.36 3.85
N LEU A 122 -6.99 10.20 3.23
CA LEU A 122 -6.01 9.19 3.66
C LEU A 122 -5.05 8.87 2.51
N ILE A 123 -3.78 8.65 2.85
CA ILE A 123 -2.77 8.14 1.93
C ILE A 123 -2.63 6.63 2.07
N TYR A 124 -2.90 5.89 1.00
CA TYR A 124 -2.60 4.47 0.87
C TYR A 124 -1.47 4.28 -0.15
N ALA A 125 -0.54 3.38 0.14
CA ALA A 125 0.55 3.06 -0.77
C ALA A 125 0.77 1.56 -0.88
N THR A 126 1.24 1.10 -2.03
CA THR A 126 1.87 -0.23 -2.12
C THR A 126 3.39 -0.11 -2.21
N SER A 127 4.11 -1.16 -1.82
CA SER A 127 5.53 -1.29 -2.12
C SER A 127 5.92 -2.75 -2.32
N ASN A 128 6.94 -2.99 -3.14
CA ASN A 128 7.58 -4.31 -3.22
C ASN A 128 8.68 -4.50 -2.16
N ARG A 129 9.00 -3.44 -1.40
CA ARG A 129 9.98 -3.45 -0.31
C ARG A 129 9.28 -3.18 1.01
N ARG A 130 9.82 -3.74 2.10
CA ARG A 130 9.33 -3.44 3.46
C ARG A 130 9.60 -1.97 3.83
N HIS A 131 10.79 -1.49 3.49
CA HIS A 131 11.19 -0.10 3.70
C HIS A 131 11.11 0.65 2.37
N LEU A 132 10.52 1.85 2.40
CA LEU A 132 10.34 2.68 1.22
C LEU A 132 11.65 3.29 0.71
N MET A 133 12.72 3.27 1.50
CA MET A 133 14.06 3.72 1.10
C MET A 133 15.04 2.55 1.11
N PRO A 134 16.05 2.54 0.23
CA PRO A 134 17.09 1.52 0.24
C PRO A 134 17.94 1.60 1.51
N GLU A 135 18.21 0.44 2.10
CA GLU A 135 19.26 0.26 3.10
C GLU A 135 20.61 0.32 2.38
N SER A 136 21.51 1.25 2.76
CA SER A 136 22.84 1.30 2.13
C SER A 136 23.70 0.18 2.71
N MET A 137 24.45 -0.53 1.86
CA MET A 137 25.38 -1.59 2.30
C MET A 137 26.46 -1.08 3.28
N ARG A 138 26.74 0.23 3.32
CA ARG A 138 27.61 0.86 4.34
C ARG A 138 26.97 0.88 5.73
N ASP A 139 25.66 1.11 5.81
CA ASP A 139 24.89 1.12 7.06
C ASP A 139 24.91 -0.28 7.74
N ASN A 140 25.01 -1.35 6.93
CA ASN A 140 25.11 -2.73 7.38
C ASN A 140 26.53 -3.15 7.83
N TYR A 141 27.58 -2.41 7.42
CA TYR A 141 28.97 -2.70 7.79
C TYR A 141 29.43 -1.88 9.00
N ASP A 142 29.02 -0.61 9.14
CA ASP A 142 29.32 0.24 10.31
C ASP A 142 28.56 -0.19 11.59
N SER A 143 27.61 -1.11 11.47
CA SER A 143 26.97 -1.80 12.61
C SER A 143 27.84 -2.93 13.21
N LYS A 144 29.06 -3.16 12.70
CA LYS A 144 30.06 -4.03 13.34
C LYS A 144 31.26 -3.21 13.84
N HIS A 145 31.14 -2.74 15.08
CA HIS A 145 32.20 -2.39 16.03
C HIS A 145 33.44 -1.69 15.47
N VAL A 146 33.47 -0.35 15.56
CA VAL A 146 34.72 0.42 15.61
C VAL A 146 34.63 1.39 16.82
N ASP A 147 35.49 1.17 17.81
CA ASP A 147 35.91 2.12 18.85
C ASP A 147 34.89 2.70 19.86
N GLY A 148 33.92 1.91 20.32
CA GLY A 148 33.24 2.18 21.61
C GLY A 148 32.34 3.43 21.68
N GLU A 149 32.30 4.24 20.63
CA GLU A 149 31.36 5.35 20.47
C GLU A 149 30.45 5.04 19.27
N LEU A 150 29.19 4.73 19.59
CA LEU A 150 28.11 4.52 18.62
C LEU A 150 27.80 5.84 17.89
N HIS A 151 28.44 6.07 16.75
CA HIS A 151 27.92 7.00 15.73
C HIS A 151 26.90 6.27 14.84
N HIS A 152 25.88 5.67 15.45
CA HIS A 152 24.62 5.34 14.78
C HIS A 152 23.68 6.52 14.98
N SER A 153 23.00 7.01 13.95
CA SER A 153 21.54 7.20 14.04
C SER A 153 20.95 7.98 12.87
N ASP A 154 21.44 9.17 12.53
CA ASP A 154 20.58 10.14 11.84
C ASP A 154 20.01 9.68 10.48
N ALA A 155 20.83 9.13 9.58
CA ALA A 155 20.35 8.73 8.23
C ALA A 155 19.62 7.38 8.20
N VAL A 156 19.83 6.50 9.19
CA VAL A 156 19.17 5.19 9.29
C VAL A 156 17.84 5.32 10.04
N GLU A 157 17.80 6.13 11.10
CA GLU A 157 16.55 6.50 11.79
C GLU A 157 15.59 7.23 10.83
N GLU A 158 16.10 8.07 9.92
CA GLU A 158 15.25 8.76 8.96
C GLU A 158 14.56 7.81 7.96
N LYS A 159 15.23 6.72 7.55
CA LYS A 159 14.70 5.74 6.57
C LYS A 159 13.60 4.86 7.13
N ILE A 160 13.71 4.48 8.41
CA ILE A 160 12.68 3.74 9.14
C ILE A 160 11.49 4.67 9.44
N SER A 161 11.77 5.95 9.72
CA SER A 161 10.79 6.96 10.13
C SER A 161 9.58 7.06 9.21
N LEU A 162 9.75 7.05 7.87
CA LEU A 162 8.61 7.23 6.96
C LEU A 162 7.65 6.03 6.96
N SER A 163 8.20 4.81 6.86
CA SER A 163 7.37 3.60 6.76
C SER A 163 6.56 3.38 8.04
N GLU A 164 7.12 3.78 9.20
CA GLU A 164 6.45 3.73 10.49
C GLU A 164 5.34 4.77 10.68
N ARG A 165 5.27 5.83 9.85
CA ARG A 165 4.15 6.79 9.90
C ARG A 165 2.85 6.23 9.33
N PHE A 166 2.91 5.12 8.61
CA PHE A 166 1.72 4.39 8.20
C PHE A 166 1.16 3.59 9.38
N GLY A 167 0.10 4.11 10.01
CA GLY A 167 -0.56 3.45 11.14
C GLY A 167 -1.23 2.11 10.82
N LEU A 168 -1.40 1.77 9.53
CA LEU A 168 -1.82 0.46 9.08
C LEU A 168 -0.76 -0.15 8.15
N TRP A 169 -0.07 -1.18 8.62
CA TRP A 169 0.99 -1.85 7.87
C TRP A 169 0.61 -3.30 7.56
N LEU A 170 0.45 -3.61 6.27
CA LEU A 170 -0.06 -4.91 5.81
C LEU A 170 1.00 -5.62 4.97
N SER A 171 1.47 -6.77 5.46
CA SER A 171 2.45 -7.60 4.77
C SER A 171 1.76 -8.61 3.85
N PHE A 172 2.29 -8.76 2.63
CA PHE A 172 1.84 -9.68 1.60
C PHE A 172 2.97 -10.65 1.28
N GLN A 173 2.77 -11.91 1.67
CA GLN A 173 3.72 -12.98 1.37
C GLN A 173 3.51 -13.47 -0.06
N PRO A 174 4.56 -13.99 -0.74
CA PRO A 174 4.35 -14.73 -1.98
C PRO A 174 3.35 -15.86 -1.74
N PHE A 175 2.48 -16.10 -2.72
CA PHE A 175 1.57 -17.24 -2.67
C PHE A 175 2.35 -18.55 -2.71
N THR A 176 1.85 -19.55 -1.97
CA THR A 176 2.26 -20.93 -2.21
C THR A 176 1.72 -21.39 -3.57
N GLN A 177 2.28 -22.47 -4.10
CA GLN A 177 1.81 -23.08 -5.33
C GLN A 177 0.31 -23.45 -5.26
N GLU A 178 -0.12 -23.99 -4.12
CA GLU A 178 -1.53 -24.32 -3.85
C GLU A 178 -2.42 -23.08 -3.90
N GLN A 179 -2.03 -22.02 -3.19
CA GLN A 179 -2.76 -20.74 -3.20
C GLN A 179 -2.84 -20.10 -4.59
N TYR A 180 -1.80 -20.25 -5.40
CA TYR A 180 -1.80 -19.80 -6.78
C TYR A 180 -2.79 -20.61 -7.63
N LEU A 181 -2.81 -21.93 -7.50
CA LEU A 181 -3.78 -22.79 -8.18
C LEU A 181 -5.23 -22.47 -7.76
N ASP A 182 -5.48 -22.17 -6.49
CA ASP A 182 -6.79 -21.70 -6.02
C ASP A 182 -7.25 -20.44 -6.77
N ILE A 183 -6.34 -19.49 -7.00
CA ILE A 183 -6.61 -18.26 -7.73
C ILE A 183 -6.90 -18.56 -9.20
N VAL A 184 -6.14 -19.45 -9.84
CA VAL A 184 -6.37 -19.87 -11.23
C VAL A 184 -7.76 -20.49 -11.38
N ASN A 185 -8.09 -21.47 -10.52
CA ASN A 185 -9.40 -22.12 -10.53
C ASN A 185 -10.54 -21.13 -10.32
N TYR A 186 -10.39 -20.20 -9.39
CA TYR A 186 -11.38 -19.16 -9.15
C TYR A 186 -11.68 -18.31 -10.40
N TRP A 187 -10.64 -17.86 -11.11
CA TRP A 187 -10.83 -17.04 -12.30
C TRP A 187 -11.37 -17.85 -13.50
N LEU A 188 -11.01 -19.13 -13.60
CA LEU A 188 -11.60 -20.05 -14.56
C LEU A 188 -13.11 -20.23 -14.33
N ASP A 189 -13.52 -20.40 -13.07
CA ASP A 189 -14.94 -20.47 -12.71
C ASP A 189 -15.67 -19.16 -13.01
N GLN A 190 -15.07 -18.00 -12.67
CA GLN A 190 -15.66 -16.69 -13.02
C GLN A 190 -15.81 -16.51 -14.53
N ALA A 191 -14.87 -17.05 -15.32
CA ALA A 191 -14.93 -17.02 -16.79
C ALA A 191 -15.86 -18.10 -17.38
N SER A 192 -16.50 -18.95 -16.56
CA SER A 192 -17.25 -20.13 -17.02
C SER A 192 -16.42 -21.06 -17.91
N MET A 193 -15.10 -21.11 -17.67
CA MET A 193 -14.13 -21.95 -18.38
C MET A 193 -13.70 -23.08 -17.44
N GLN A 194 -14.38 -24.21 -17.47
CA GLN A 194 -13.97 -25.38 -16.68
C GLN A 194 -13.00 -26.25 -17.48
N SER A 195 -11.97 -26.77 -16.81
CA SER A 195 -11.10 -27.82 -17.37
C SER A 195 -11.64 -29.18 -16.95
N ASP A 196 -11.88 -30.06 -17.92
CA ASP A 196 -12.22 -31.47 -17.65
C ASP A 196 -11.01 -32.28 -17.15
N ASN A 197 -9.82 -31.66 -17.08
CA ASN A 197 -8.58 -32.31 -16.65
C ASN A 197 -7.80 -31.39 -15.70
N GLU A 198 -7.95 -31.62 -14.40
CA GLU A 198 -7.27 -30.87 -13.32
C GLU A 198 -5.74 -31.04 -13.36
N GLU A 199 -5.24 -32.22 -13.75
CA GLU A 199 -3.81 -32.50 -13.79
C GLU A 199 -3.14 -31.72 -14.92
N LYS A 200 -3.75 -31.70 -16.10
CA LYS A 200 -3.30 -30.89 -17.24
C LYS A 200 -3.39 -29.40 -16.95
N LEU A 201 -4.45 -28.95 -16.30
CA LEU A 201 -4.58 -27.54 -15.89
C LEU A 201 -3.47 -27.14 -14.92
N ARG A 202 -3.16 -28.01 -13.96
CA ARG A 202 -2.07 -27.81 -13.02
C ARG A 202 -0.72 -27.72 -13.73
N GLU A 203 -0.46 -28.58 -14.71
CA GLU A 203 0.75 -28.53 -15.54
C GLU A 203 0.83 -27.24 -16.37
N GLU A 204 -0.27 -26.78 -16.97
CA GLU A 204 -0.29 -25.56 -17.79
C GLU A 204 -0.17 -24.27 -16.95
N ALA A 205 -0.58 -24.29 -15.68
CA ALA A 205 -0.57 -23.13 -14.80
C ALA A 205 0.81 -22.82 -14.18
N LEU A 206 1.71 -23.79 -14.10
CA LEU A 206 2.97 -23.75 -13.32
C LEU A 206 4.22 -23.68 -14.21
#